data_AF-A0A3P7P561-F1
#
_entry.id   AF-A0A3P7P561-F1
#
_cell.length_a   1.000
_cell.length_b   1.000
_cell.length_c   1.000
_cell.angle_alpha   90.00
_cell.angle_beta   90.00
_cell.angle_gamma   90.00
#
_symmetry.space_group_name_H-M   'P 1'
#
loop_
_entity.id
_entity.type
_entity.pdbx_description
1 polymer ?
#
loop_
_entity_poly.entity_id
_entity_poly.type
_entity_poly.pdbx_seq_one_letter_code
_entity_poly.pdbx_strand_id
1 'polypeptide(L)'
;MQERHRLGQVSLRTYVRLIIGKLTGLDRSRKVITVNGQSEVSYDYLILAPGLQFQAPVPVEIEAAQRHPSNLFTLNDMILTKHAIRYVQSKLLRPKDNSRELEKRPSMNEKLVEDPYFLEREESKAHEGPIVVYGKCVEAYFCVQGLLQLGVPGVRIVMVQPLDLSSGVHEAWVHRG
;
A
#
# COMPACT_ATOMS: atom_id res chain seq x y z
N MET A 1 25.57 -7.47 20.92
CA MET A 1 25.91 -8.81 21.47
C MET A 1 24.88 -9.34 22.48
N GLN A 2 23.88 -8.55 22.92
CA GLN A 2 22.92 -8.94 23.97
C GLN A 2 21.70 -9.78 23.52
N GLU A 3 21.31 -9.74 22.23
CA GLU A 3 20.13 -10.46 21.73
C GLU A 3 20.26 -11.99 21.81
N ARG A 4 21.47 -12.51 21.59
CA ARG A 4 21.75 -13.96 21.49
C ARG A 4 21.57 -14.71 22.81
N HIS A 5 21.73 -14.02 23.94
CA HIS A 5 21.66 -14.65 25.26
C HIS A 5 20.24 -14.97 25.71
N ARG A 6 19.23 -14.25 25.18
CA ARG A 6 17.82 -14.44 25.55
C ARG A 6 17.19 -15.67 24.89
N LEU A 7 17.59 -15.98 23.65
CA LEU A 7 17.12 -17.15 22.91
C LEU A 7 17.55 -18.48 23.55
N GLY A 8 18.70 -18.50 24.23
CA GLY A 8 19.21 -19.70 24.91
C GLY A 8 18.45 -20.10 26.18
N GLN A 9 17.70 -19.19 26.82
CA GLN A 9 17.00 -19.45 28.09
C GLN A 9 15.65 -20.15 27.91
N VAL A 10 15.09 -20.17 26.70
CA VAL A 10 13.84 -20.90 26.35
C VAL A 10 14.10 -22.28 25.73
N SER A 11 15.33 -22.81 25.86
CA SER A 11 15.72 -24.15 25.38
C SER A 11 15.41 -24.45 23.90
N LEU A 12 15.17 -23.44 23.08
CA LEU A 12 15.08 -23.55 21.63
C LEU A 12 16.47 -23.37 21.02
N ARG A 13 17.34 -24.37 21.18
CA ARG A 13 18.46 -24.57 20.25
C ARG A 13 17.91 -25.15 18.94
N THR A 14 16.88 -24.54 18.37
CA THR A 14 16.35 -24.94 17.07
C THR A 14 17.36 -24.52 16.01
N TYR A 15 17.82 -25.48 15.20
CA TYR A 15 18.69 -25.24 14.06
C TYR A 15 17.86 -24.57 12.94
N VAL A 16 17.49 -23.30 13.16
CA VAL A 16 16.73 -22.51 12.19
C VAL A 16 17.71 -21.80 11.27
N ARG A 17 17.66 -22.16 9.99
CA ARG A 17 18.34 -21.41 8.93
C ARG A 17 17.39 -20.36 8.37
N LEU A 18 17.65 -19.08 8.64
CA LEU A 18 16.93 -17.99 8.02
C LEU A 18 17.46 -17.76 6.60
N ILE A 19 16.57 -17.86 5.61
CA ILE A 19 16.87 -17.53 4.20
C ILE A 19 16.03 -16.30 3.85
N ILE A 20 16.70 -15.18 3.59
CA ILE A 20 16.03 -13.93 3.23
C ILE A 20 15.86 -13.90 1.70
N GLY A 21 14.62 -13.91 1.22
CA GLY A 21 14.31 -13.83 -0.20
C GLY A 21 12.83 -14.09 -0.50
N LYS A 22 12.46 -13.95 -1.78
CA LYS A 22 11.12 -14.27 -2.28
C LYS A 22 11.13 -15.69 -2.83
N LEU A 23 10.20 -16.52 -2.40
CA LEU A 23 9.92 -17.80 -3.06
C LEU A 23 9.30 -17.49 -4.43
N THR A 24 10.04 -17.81 -5.49
CA THR A 24 9.66 -17.53 -6.88
C THR A 24 9.28 -18.78 -7.66
N GLY A 25 9.65 -19.96 -7.16
CA GLY A 25 9.36 -21.24 -7.81
C GLY A 25 9.12 -22.35 -6.79
N LEU A 26 8.28 -23.31 -7.16
CA LEU A 26 7.96 -24.49 -6.37
C LEU A 26 7.88 -25.71 -7.30
N ASP A 27 8.83 -26.62 -7.18
CA ASP A 27 8.79 -27.93 -7.82
C ASP A 27 8.43 -28.99 -6.77
N ARG A 28 7.23 -29.56 -6.90
CA ARG A 28 6.73 -30.61 -5.99
C ARG A 28 7.28 -31.99 -6.32
N SER A 29 7.64 -32.23 -7.57
CA SER A 29 8.19 -33.50 -8.04
C SER A 29 9.62 -33.68 -7.56
N ARG A 30 10.45 -32.64 -7.70
CA ARG A 30 11.83 -32.60 -7.18
C ARG A 30 11.92 -32.27 -5.69
N LYS A 31 10.81 -31.81 -5.09
CA LYS A 31 10.74 -31.26 -3.73
C LYS A 31 11.76 -30.13 -3.49
N VAL A 32 11.72 -29.13 -4.36
CA VAL A 32 12.63 -27.98 -4.34
C VAL A 32 11.84 -26.68 -4.40
N ILE A 33 12.24 -25.68 -3.62
CA ILE A 33 11.80 -24.29 -3.77
C ILE A 33 12.90 -23.48 -4.44
N THR A 34 12.50 -22.51 -5.26
CA THR A 34 13.41 -21.52 -5.86
C THR A 34 13.23 -20.19 -5.15
N VAL A 35 14.32 -19.64 -4.63
CA VAL A 35 14.39 -18.34 -3.96
C VAL A 35 15.07 -17.34 -4.90
N ASN A 36 14.44 -16.17 -5.07
CA ASN A 36 14.90 -15.06 -5.92
C ASN A 36 15.21 -15.47 -7.38
N GLY A 37 14.56 -16.53 -7.89
CA GLY A 37 14.74 -17.04 -9.24
C GLY A 37 16.08 -17.75 -9.50
N GLN A 38 16.93 -17.90 -8.48
CA GLN A 38 18.31 -18.37 -8.67
C GLN A 38 18.71 -19.50 -7.72
N SER A 39 18.30 -19.43 -6.45
CA SER A 39 18.75 -20.39 -5.44
C SER A 39 17.72 -21.50 -5.22
N GLU A 40 18.12 -22.75 -5.42
CA GLU A 40 17.30 -23.91 -5.11
C GLU A 40 17.54 -24.39 -3.66
N VAL A 41 16.46 -24.73 -2.95
CA VAL A 41 16.49 -25.31 -1.62
C VAL A 41 15.57 -26.53 -1.59
N SER A 42 16.13 -27.71 -1.31
CA SER A 42 15.35 -28.95 -1.17
C SER A 42 14.59 -28.99 0.16
N TYR A 43 13.47 -29.70 0.17
CA TYR A 43 12.66 -29.92 1.36
C TYR A 43 12.11 -31.35 1.41
N ASP A 44 11.90 -31.89 2.60
CA ASP A 44 11.11 -33.12 2.78
C ASP A 44 9.64 -32.81 3.00
N TYR A 45 9.40 -31.79 3.83
CA TYR A 45 8.11 -31.21 4.16
C TYR A 45 8.15 -29.71 3.93
N LEU A 46 7.11 -29.17 3.28
CA LEU A 46 6.97 -27.74 3.01
C LEU A 46 5.69 -27.23 3.65
N ILE A 47 5.83 -26.25 4.53
CA ILE A 47 4.70 -25.51 5.10
C ILE A 47 4.66 -24.14 4.40
N LEU A 48 3.55 -23.85 3.73
CA LEU A 48 3.31 -22.56 3.10
C LEU A 48 2.45 -21.69 4.00
N ALA A 49 3.02 -20.58 4.46
CA ALA A 49 2.31 -19.55 5.20
C ALA A 49 2.56 -18.13 4.62
N PRO A 50 2.35 -17.90 3.30
CA PRO A 50 2.64 -16.61 2.66
C PRO A 50 1.67 -15.48 3.06
N GLY A 51 0.61 -15.77 3.82
CA GLY A 51 -0.43 -14.81 4.17
C GLY A 51 -1.33 -14.43 3.00
N LEU A 52 -2.16 -13.41 3.20
CA LEU A 52 -3.00 -12.79 2.18
C LEU A 52 -2.50 -11.38 1.88
N GLN A 53 -2.74 -10.90 0.65
CA GLN A 53 -2.40 -9.55 0.21
C GLN A 53 -3.61 -8.93 -0.48
N PHE A 54 -3.83 -7.64 -0.26
CA PHE A 54 -4.75 -6.81 -1.02
C PHE A 54 -4.31 -6.72 -2.47
N GLN A 55 -5.28 -6.80 -3.37
CA GLN A 55 -5.08 -6.63 -4.79
C GLN A 55 -5.73 -5.33 -5.24
N ALA A 56 -5.12 -4.70 -6.26
CA ALA A 56 -5.75 -3.59 -6.95
C ALA A 56 -7.07 -4.08 -7.58
N PRO A 57 -8.18 -3.34 -7.42
CA PRO A 57 -9.39 -3.66 -8.15
C PRO A 57 -9.11 -3.47 -9.65
N VAL A 58 -9.40 -4.51 -10.45
CA VAL A 58 -9.30 -4.46 -11.92
C VAL A 58 -10.70 -4.15 -12.45
N PRO A 59 -10.94 -2.96 -13.03
CA PRO A 59 -12.22 -2.66 -13.64
C PRO A 59 -12.48 -3.61 -14.81
N VAL A 60 -13.71 -4.11 -14.92
CA VAL A 60 -14.14 -5.16 -15.88
C VAL A 60 -13.91 -4.76 -17.36
N GLU A 61 -13.74 -3.47 -17.65
CA GLU A 61 -13.75 -2.92 -19.02
C GLU A 61 -12.44 -2.23 -19.44
N ILE A 62 -11.39 -2.24 -18.60
CA ILE A 62 -10.10 -1.63 -18.95
C ILE A 62 -9.12 -2.75 -19.24
N GLU A 63 -8.71 -2.90 -20.51
CA GLU A 63 -7.64 -3.81 -20.90
C GLU A 63 -6.44 -3.60 -19.96
N ALA A 64 -5.96 -4.68 -19.34
CA ALA A 64 -4.91 -4.72 -18.33
C ALA A 64 -3.55 -4.10 -18.77
N ALA A 65 -3.45 -3.62 -20.01
CA ALA A 65 -2.29 -2.98 -20.61
C ALA A 65 -2.13 -1.50 -20.24
N GLN A 66 -3.14 -0.83 -19.71
CA GLN A 66 -3.03 0.59 -19.35
C GLN A 66 -2.54 0.79 -17.92
N ARG A 67 -1.22 1.00 -17.82
CA ARG A 67 -0.47 1.76 -16.79
C ARG A 67 -1.07 1.71 -15.39
N HIS A 68 -0.41 0.99 -14.46
CA HIS A 68 -0.67 1.12 -13.03
C HIS A 68 -0.70 2.60 -12.64
N PRO A 69 -1.88 3.14 -12.24
CA PRO A 69 -2.00 4.56 -11.98
C PRO A 69 -1.16 4.92 -10.74
N SER A 70 -0.42 6.03 -10.80
CA SER A 70 0.57 6.41 -9.78
C SER A 70 -0.06 6.83 -8.44
N ASN A 71 -1.37 6.97 -8.40
CA ASN A 71 -2.19 7.32 -7.24
C ASN A 71 -3.00 6.14 -6.68
N LEU A 72 -2.76 4.91 -7.16
CA LEU A 72 -3.35 3.69 -6.62
C LEU A 72 -2.36 2.97 -5.70
N PHE A 73 -2.79 2.64 -4.49
CA PHE A 73 -1.94 2.03 -3.47
C PHE A 73 -2.61 0.80 -2.86
N THR A 74 -1.88 -0.32 -2.81
CA THR A 74 -2.23 -1.49 -1.99
C THR A 74 -1.41 -1.49 -0.71
N LEU A 75 -2.07 -1.47 0.45
CA LEU A 75 -1.41 -1.38 1.76
C LEU A 75 -1.01 -2.77 2.29
N ASN A 76 -0.18 -3.49 1.52
CA ASN A 76 0.22 -4.87 1.84
C ASN A 76 1.41 -4.96 2.79
N ASP A 77 2.25 -3.93 2.84
CA ASP A 77 3.42 -3.89 3.69
C ASP A 77 3.74 -2.45 4.14
N MET A 78 4.70 -2.35 5.05
CA MET A 78 5.13 -1.07 5.62
C MET A 78 5.75 -0.12 4.58
N ILE A 79 6.45 -0.65 3.56
CA ILE A 79 7.12 0.17 2.54
C ILE A 79 6.07 0.82 1.64
N LEU A 80 5.12 0.02 1.12
CA LEU A 80 4.00 0.49 0.32
C LEU A 80 3.14 1.47 1.10
N THR A 81 2.89 1.20 2.38
CA THR A 81 2.13 2.09 3.26
C THR A 81 2.85 3.43 3.47
N LYS A 82 4.16 3.42 3.73
CA LYS A 82 4.95 4.66 3.83
C LYS A 82 4.93 5.47 2.53
N HIS A 83 4.95 4.79 1.38
CA HIS A 83 4.85 5.45 0.08
C HIS A 83 3.48 6.14 -0.08
N ALA A 84 2.38 5.46 0.25
CA ALA A 84 1.04 6.04 0.23
C ALA A 84 0.92 7.26 1.18
N ILE A 85 1.44 7.17 2.41
CA ILE A 85 1.43 8.28 3.37
C ILE A 85 2.17 9.50 2.81
N ARG A 86 3.38 9.31 2.26
CA ARG A 86 4.14 10.40 1.65
C ARG A 86 3.41 11.02 0.46
N TYR A 87 2.75 10.20 -0.35
CA TYR A 87 1.93 10.70 -1.45
C TYR A 87 0.81 11.60 -0.94
N VAL A 88 0.04 11.15 0.06
CA VAL A 88 -1.03 11.94 0.68
C VAL A 88 -0.47 13.26 1.24
N GLN A 89 0.63 13.19 2.00
CA GLN A 89 1.21 14.37 2.63
C GLN A 89 1.77 15.40 1.64
N SER A 90 2.36 14.96 0.53
CA SER A 90 3.00 15.85 -0.44
C SER A 90 2.08 16.34 -1.55
N LYS A 91 1.05 15.57 -1.92
CA LYS A 91 0.19 15.85 -3.08
C LYS A 91 -1.25 16.18 -2.72
N LEU A 92 -1.74 15.77 -1.54
CA LEU A 92 -3.16 15.90 -1.19
C LEU A 92 -3.41 16.79 0.03
N LEU A 93 -2.42 16.95 0.91
CA LEU A 93 -2.47 17.91 2.01
C LEU A 93 -1.81 19.21 1.56
N ARG A 94 -2.43 20.35 1.91
CA ARG A 94 -1.75 21.64 1.78
C ARG A 94 -0.55 21.65 2.73
N PRO A 95 0.59 22.24 2.34
CA PRO A 95 1.61 22.57 3.32
C PRO A 95 0.93 23.34 4.45
N LYS A 96 1.08 22.86 5.68
CA LYS A 96 0.63 23.63 6.85
C LYS A 96 1.25 25.01 6.68
N ASP A 97 0.43 26.05 6.64
CA ASP A 97 0.96 27.41 6.75
C ASP A 97 1.71 27.46 8.07
N ASN A 98 3.04 27.39 7.99
CA ASN A 98 3.92 27.60 9.11
C ASN A 98 3.73 29.06 9.51
N SER A 99 2.76 29.35 10.37
CA SER A 99 2.49 30.68 10.93
C SER A 99 3.64 31.24 11.78
N ARG A 100 4.83 30.60 11.74
CA ARG A 100 6.10 31.05 12.31
C ARG A 100 7.16 31.45 11.29
N GLU A 101 6.94 31.23 9.98
CA GLU A 101 7.89 31.59 8.91
C GLU A 101 7.43 32.79 8.06
N LEU A 102 6.35 33.46 8.46
CA LEU A 102 5.82 34.63 7.72
C LEU A 102 6.78 35.84 7.77
N GLU A 103 7.74 35.88 8.69
CA GLU A 103 8.67 37.01 8.83
C GLU A 103 9.94 36.90 7.98
N LYS A 104 10.18 35.78 7.28
CA LYS A 104 11.40 35.59 6.46
C LYS A 104 11.16 35.34 4.98
N ARG A 105 9.92 35.44 4.50
CA ARG A 105 9.63 35.27 3.08
C ARG A 105 9.86 36.60 2.35
N PRO A 106 10.67 36.62 1.26
CA PRO A 106 10.69 37.77 0.36
C PRO A 106 9.28 37.99 -0.18
N SER A 107 8.95 39.25 -0.44
CA SER A 107 7.59 39.64 -0.81
C SER A 107 7.14 38.87 -2.06
N MET A 108 5.83 38.63 -2.21
CA MET A 108 5.26 37.98 -3.40
C MET A 108 5.73 38.63 -4.72
N ASN A 109 6.00 39.93 -4.66
CA ASN A 109 6.46 40.74 -5.78
C ASN A 109 7.93 40.45 -6.14
N GLU A 110 8.80 40.16 -5.17
CA GLU A 110 10.21 39.79 -5.44
C GLU A 110 10.31 38.46 -6.20
N LYS A 111 9.49 37.48 -5.85
CA LYS A 111 9.51 36.17 -6.51
C LYS A 111 9.01 36.21 -7.96
N LEU A 112 8.04 37.09 -8.25
CA LEU A 112 7.52 37.33 -9.59
C LEU A 112 8.55 38.04 -10.48
N VAL A 113 9.41 38.86 -9.88
CA VAL A 113 10.52 39.54 -10.59
C VAL A 113 11.64 38.54 -10.91
N GLU A 114 11.92 37.57 -10.02
CA GLU A 114 12.94 36.54 -10.25
C GLU A 114 12.48 35.40 -11.18
N ASP A 115 11.22 34.98 -11.10
CA ASP A 115 10.62 33.97 -11.99
C ASP A 115 9.21 34.39 -12.42
N PRO A 116 9.04 34.94 -13.63
CA PRO A 116 7.74 35.37 -14.17
C PRO A 116 6.72 34.23 -14.30
N TYR A 117 7.18 32.97 -14.36
CA TYR A 117 6.36 31.78 -14.48
C TYR A 117 6.16 31.06 -13.13
N PHE A 118 6.56 31.69 -12.02
CA PHE A 118 6.45 31.14 -10.68
C PHE A 118 5.02 30.71 -10.31
N LEU A 119 4.03 31.53 -10.71
CA LEU A 119 2.61 31.24 -10.47
C LEU A 119 2.16 29.97 -11.19
N GLU A 120 2.58 29.77 -12.44
CA GLU A 120 2.24 28.57 -13.22
C GLU A 120 2.89 27.30 -12.64
N ARG A 121 4.03 27.44 -11.95
CA ARG A 121 4.75 26.34 -11.29
C ARG A 121 4.12 25.96 -9.95
N GLU A 122 3.71 26.94 -9.14
CA GLU A 122 2.95 26.74 -7.88
C GLU A 122 1.51 26.28 -8.11
N GLU A 123 0.96 26.55 -9.30
CA GLU A 123 -0.33 26.00 -9.74
C GLU A 123 -0.36 24.49 -9.96
N SER A 124 0.74 23.78 -9.69
CA SER A 124 0.70 22.34 -9.37
C SER A 124 0.06 22.08 -7.99
N LYS A 125 -1.15 22.64 -7.83
CA LYS A 125 -2.11 22.58 -6.75
C LYS A 125 -2.23 21.13 -6.25
N ALA A 126 -2.09 20.98 -4.94
CA ALA A 126 -2.51 19.76 -4.24
C ALA A 126 -3.91 19.39 -4.76
N HIS A 127 -4.05 18.21 -5.36
CA HIS A 127 -5.31 17.83 -5.97
C HIS A 127 -6.34 17.71 -4.84
N GLU A 128 -7.30 18.64 -4.77
CA GLU A 128 -8.43 18.62 -3.84
C GLU A 128 -9.45 17.52 -4.19
N GLY A 129 -9.04 16.50 -4.93
CA GLY A 129 -9.88 15.37 -5.30
C GLY A 129 -10.22 14.47 -4.10
N PRO A 130 -11.29 13.68 -4.24
CA PRO A 130 -11.63 12.66 -3.24
C PRO A 130 -10.56 11.56 -3.19
N ILE A 131 -10.34 11.02 -1.99
CA ILE A 131 -9.56 9.81 -1.75
C ILE A 131 -10.56 8.66 -1.65
N VAL A 132 -10.44 7.70 -2.56
CA VAL A 132 -11.29 6.51 -2.56
C VAL A 132 -10.58 5.41 -1.78
N VAL A 133 -11.22 4.90 -0.73
CA VAL A 133 -10.79 3.71 0.00
C VAL A 133 -11.69 2.56 -0.42
N TYR A 134 -11.13 1.52 -1.01
CA TYR A 134 -11.88 0.38 -1.50
C TYR A 134 -11.69 -0.82 -0.56
N GLY A 135 -12.78 -1.39 -0.06
CA GLY A 135 -12.72 -2.58 0.78
C GLY A 135 -13.99 -2.83 1.59
N LYS A 136 -14.07 -4.01 2.21
CA LYS A 136 -15.18 -4.38 3.11
C LYS A 136 -14.72 -4.91 4.48
N CYS A 137 -13.41 -4.91 4.71
CA CYS A 137 -12.80 -5.47 5.91
C CYS A 137 -12.40 -4.36 6.90
N VAL A 138 -12.09 -4.76 8.13
CA VAL A 138 -11.72 -3.84 9.23
C VAL A 138 -10.53 -2.96 8.84
N GLU A 139 -9.59 -3.49 8.06
CA GLU A 139 -8.41 -2.78 7.56
C GLU A 139 -8.77 -1.56 6.71
N ALA A 140 -9.87 -1.59 5.97
CA ALA A 140 -10.31 -0.43 5.20
C ALA A 140 -10.79 0.71 6.11
N TYR A 141 -11.44 0.40 7.23
CA TYR A 141 -11.81 1.39 8.24
C TYR A 141 -10.58 1.95 8.98
N PHE A 142 -9.57 1.12 9.25
CA PHE A 142 -8.28 1.62 9.73
C PHE A 142 -7.59 2.55 8.73
N CYS A 143 -7.72 2.28 7.42
CA CYS A 143 -7.22 3.19 6.39
C CYS A 143 -7.93 4.55 6.44
N VAL A 144 -9.26 4.57 6.54
CA VAL A 144 -10.05 5.81 6.72
C VAL A 144 -9.60 6.56 7.98
N GLN A 145 -9.47 5.87 9.10
CA GLN A 145 -9.00 6.47 10.36
C GLN A 145 -7.58 7.04 10.23
N GLY A 146 -6.69 6.34 9.54
CA GLY A 146 -5.34 6.81 9.26
C GLY A 146 -5.32 8.08 8.42
N LEU A 147 -6.17 8.18 7.39
CA LEU A 147 -6.32 9.39 6.57
C LEU A 147 -6.83 10.57 7.40
N LEU A 148 -7.82 10.36 8.26
CA LEU A 148 -8.32 11.39 9.18
C LEU A 148 -7.22 11.88 10.14
N GLN A 149 -6.42 10.96 10.70
CA GLN A 149 -5.28 11.28 11.57
C GLN A 149 -4.15 12.03 10.84
N LEU A 150 -3.99 11.79 9.54
CA LEU A 150 -3.07 12.57 8.69
C LEU A 150 -3.59 13.98 8.40
N GLY A 151 -4.83 14.31 8.76
CA GLY A 151 -5.45 15.61 8.54
C GLY A 151 -6.22 15.73 7.23
N VAL A 152 -6.53 14.60 6.58
CA VAL A 152 -7.45 14.61 5.42
C VAL A 152 -8.87 14.90 5.93
N PRO A 153 -9.56 15.93 5.42
CA PRO A 153 -10.96 16.19 5.77
C PRO A 153 -11.86 15.00 5.41
N GLY A 154 -12.76 14.61 6.32
CA GLY A 154 -13.65 13.46 6.11
C GLY A 154 -14.52 13.58 4.85
N VAL A 155 -14.94 14.78 4.48
CA VAL A 155 -15.69 15.06 3.23
C VAL A 155 -14.93 14.66 1.95
N ARG A 156 -13.60 14.53 2.02
CA ARG A 156 -12.77 14.08 0.91
C ARG A 156 -12.56 12.57 0.89
N ILE A 157 -13.01 11.82 1.89
CA ILE A 157 -12.77 10.37 1.96
C ILE A 157 -14.06 9.66 1.54
N VAL A 158 -13.96 8.88 0.47
CA VAL A 158 -15.07 8.06 -0.04
C VAL A 158 -14.73 6.60 0.18
N MET A 159 -15.47 5.95 1.07
CA MET A 159 -15.35 4.51 1.32
C MET A 159 -16.26 3.74 0.36
N VAL A 160 -15.69 2.89 -0.48
CA VAL A 160 -16.40 2.07 -1.45
C VAL A 160 -16.35 0.61 -1.01
N GLN A 161 -17.52 0.06 -0.71
CA GLN A 161 -17.67 -1.35 -0.36
C GLN A 161 -18.10 -2.16 -1.59
N PRO A 162 -17.34 -3.17 -2.03
CA PRO A 162 -17.77 -4.07 -3.09
C PRO A 162 -19.08 -4.78 -2.72
N LEU A 163 -19.96 -4.95 -3.71
CA LEU A 163 -21.15 -5.77 -3.58
C LEU A 163 -20.78 -7.25 -3.49
N ASP A 164 -21.37 -7.95 -2.52
CA ASP A 164 -21.23 -9.40 -2.38
C ASP A 164 -22.13 -10.12 -3.39
N LEU A 165 -21.67 -10.18 -4.64
CA LEU A 165 -22.32 -10.89 -5.74
C LEU A 165 -22.43 -12.41 -5.50
N SER A 166 -21.73 -12.96 -4.50
CA SER A 166 -21.82 -14.38 -4.10
C SER A 166 -23.17 -14.76 -3.51
N SER A 167 -23.97 -13.81 -3.05
CA SER A 167 -25.33 -14.07 -2.55
C SER A 167 -26.34 -14.42 -3.65
N GLY A 168 -26.11 -13.98 -4.90
CA GLY A 168 -27.00 -14.26 -6.04
C GLY A 168 -26.61 -15.49 -6.87
N VAL A 169 -25.36 -15.97 -6.77
CA VAL A 169 -24.89 -17.12 -7.57
C VAL A 169 -25.35 -18.46 -6.96
N HIS A 170 -25.61 -18.53 -5.65
CA HIS A 170 -26.11 -19.76 -5.04
C HIS A 170 -27.56 -20.11 -5.43
N GLU A 171 -28.41 -19.13 -5.77
CA GLU A 171 -29.79 -19.42 -6.22
C GLU A 171 -29.88 -19.85 -7.69
N ALA A 172 -28.91 -19.48 -8.53
CA ALA A 172 -28.94 -19.79 -9.96
C ALA A 172 -28.63 -21.27 -10.30
N TRP A 173 -28.06 -22.04 -9.36
CA TRP A 173 -27.68 -23.44 -9.58
C TRP A 173 -28.65 -24.46 -8.98
N VAL A 174 -29.68 -24.04 -8.24
CA VAL A 174 -30.64 -24.96 -7.59
C VAL A 174 -31.83 -25.31 -8.50
N HIS A 175 -32.05 -24.60 -9.61
CA HIS A 175 -33.19 -24.82 -10.51
C HIS A 175 -32.88 -25.55 -11.82
N ARG A 176 -31.73 -26.23 -11.93
CA ARG A 176 -31.46 -27.17 -13.02
C ARG A 176 -30.91 -28.49 -12.48
N GLY A 177 -31.80 -29.26 -11.88
CA GLY A 177 -31.69 -30.70 -11.63
C GLY A 177 -32.91 -31.39 -12.19
#